data_AF-A0A3Q3QZ24-F1
#
_entry.id   AF-A0A3Q3QZ24-F1
#
_cell.length_a   1.000
_cell.length_b   1.000
_cell.length_c   1.000
_cell.angle_alpha   90.00
_cell.angle_beta   90.00
_cell.angle_gamma   90.00
#
_symmetry.space_group_name_H-M   'P 1'
#
loop_
_entity.id
_entity.type
_entity.pdbx_description
1 polymer ?
#
loop_
_entity_poly.entity_id
_entity_poly.type
_entity_poly.pdbx_seq_one_letter_code
_entity_poly.pdbx_strand_id
1 'polypeptide(L)'
;MTFLNVLSFGDQGVYDIVNNLGSMVARFIFLPIEESFYIFFAKVLERGRDVKSQKQDNVTIAAEVLECLLKLVLVIGLIIAVFGGAYSHLALDIYGGSLLSSGAGPTLLRYYSCYVLLLAVNGVTECFVFAAMSQAEVDKYNLVMLALSVSFLFLSYILTWWVGRFGFILANCLNMGLRIFHSLLYIHHYFQFSQWKPLRGLLPSPLLLLALAVSASITTVSESVFCCDNGWLMRLVHIGVGAACLLGVLTAVLFTETRLVQFMRTQLLPRYRKKHLN
;
A
#
# COMPACT_ATOMS: atom_id res chain seq x y z
N MET A 1 11.84 -20.82 -3.17
CA MET A 1 12.71 -20.57 -1.99
C MET A 1 13.32 -21.87 -1.47
N THR A 2 12.51 -22.89 -1.14
CA THR A 2 12.97 -24.21 -0.65
C THR A 2 13.86 -24.99 -1.61
N PHE A 3 13.57 -24.96 -2.92
CA PHE A 3 14.34 -25.72 -3.92
C PHE A 3 15.73 -25.14 -4.25
N LEU A 4 16.00 -23.89 -3.88
CA LEU A 4 17.22 -23.18 -4.30
C LEU A 4 18.28 -23.10 -3.19
N ASN A 5 17.97 -23.57 -1.96
CA ASN A 5 18.88 -23.63 -0.81
C ASN A 5 19.67 -22.33 -0.52
N VAL A 6 19.11 -21.17 -0.89
CA VAL A 6 19.79 -19.86 -0.77
C VAL A 6 19.67 -19.27 0.65
N LEU A 7 18.79 -19.82 1.49
CA LEU A 7 18.52 -19.36 2.86
C LEU A 7 18.40 -20.57 3.80
N SER A 8 18.85 -20.44 5.05
CA SER A 8 18.66 -21.49 6.06
C SER A 8 17.18 -21.72 6.37
N PHE A 9 16.80 -22.92 6.83
CA PHE A 9 15.41 -23.24 7.16
C PHE A 9 14.82 -22.31 8.24
N GLY A 10 15.61 -21.93 9.25
CA GLY A 10 15.17 -20.98 10.28
C GLY A 10 14.86 -19.60 9.68
N ASP A 11 15.68 -19.15 8.73
CA ASP A 11 15.49 -17.87 8.07
C ASP A 11 14.28 -17.85 7.14
N GLN A 12 14.01 -18.97 6.47
CA GLN A 12 12.80 -19.16 5.67
C GLN A 12 11.55 -19.09 6.56
N GLY A 13 11.58 -19.74 7.73
CA GLY A 13 10.48 -19.68 8.70
C GLY A 13 10.21 -18.26 9.21
N VAL A 14 11.25 -17.52 9.62
CA VAL A 14 11.10 -16.12 10.04
C VAL A 14 10.58 -15.25 8.88
N TYR A 15 11.11 -15.45 7.68
CA TYR A 15 10.65 -14.74 6.48
C TYR A 15 9.17 -14.99 6.21
N ASP A 16 8.72 -16.25 6.24
CA ASP A 16 7.32 -16.61 5.95
C ASP A 16 6.35 -16.05 6.99
N ILE A 17 6.73 -16.05 8.27
CA ILE A 17 5.93 -15.45 9.35
C ILE A 17 5.81 -13.94 9.12
N VAL A 18 6.93 -13.24 8.92
CA VAL A 18 6.93 -11.78 8.72
C VAL A 18 6.17 -11.40 7.45
N ASN A 19 6.34 -12.15 6.36
CA ASN A 19 5.63 -11.93 5.11
C ASN A 19 4.12 -12.11 5.27
N ASN A 20 3.67 -13.14 6.00
CA ASN A 20 2.25 -13.34 6.28
C ASN A 20 1.69 -12.23 7.19
N LEU A 21 2.42 -11.85 8.24
CA LEU A 21 2.02 -10.77 9.15
C LEU A 21 1.91 -9.43 8.41
N GLY A 22 2.94 -9.07 7.64
CA GLY A 22 2.97 -7.85 6.84
C GLY A 22 1.85 -7.82 5.79
N SER A 23 1.56 -8.96 5.16
CA SER A 23 0.51 -9.05 4.12
C SER A 23 -0.92 -8.86 4.66
N MET A 24 -1.13 -8.87 5.98
CA MET A 24 -2.46 -8.74 6.57
C MET A 24 -3.13 -7.41 6.19
N VAL A 25 -2.37 -6.31 6.15
CA VAL A 25 -2.92 -5.01 5.71
C VAL A 25 -3.44 -5.13 4.28
N ALA A 26 -2.65 -5.71 3.38
CA ALA A 26 -3.05 -5.88 1.99
C ALA A 26 -4.30 -6.77 1.87
N ARG A 27 -4.36 -7.87 2.63
CA ARG A 27 -5.48 -8.82 2.60
C ARG A 27 -6.77 -8.29 3.22
N PHE A 28 -6.68 -7.55 4.32
CA PHE A 28 -7.86 -7.12 5.08
C PHE A 28 -8.32 -5.69 4.80
N ILE A 29 -7.43 -4.84 4.30
CA ILE A 29 -7.74 -3.43 4.01
C ILE A 29 -7.78 -3.21 2.50
N PHE A 30 -6.69 -3.48 1.78
CA PHE A 30 -6.59 -3.11 0.36
C PHE A 30 -7.39 -4.02 -0.56
N LEU A 31 -7.35 -5.34 -0.36
CA LEU A 31 -8.06 -6.29 -1.21
C LEU A 31 -9.59 -6.06 -1.23
N PRO A 32 -10.28 -5.87 -0.08
CA PRO A 32 -11.72 -5.56 -0.11
C PRO A 32 -12.04 -4.22 -0.78
N ILE A 33 -11.15 -3.23 -0.64
CA ILE A 33 -11.25 -1.94 -1.31
C ILE A 33 -11.14 -2.15 -2.82
N GLU A 34 -10.12 -2.87 -3.27
CA GLU A 34 -9.84 -3.19 -4.66
C GLU A 34 -11.04 -3.86 -5.35
N GLU A 35 -11.57 -4.93 -4.76
CA GLU A 35 -12.72 -5.66 -5.30
C GLU A 35 -13.98 -4.79 -5.37
N SER A 36 -14.24 -4.01 -4.31
CA SER A 36 -15.41 -3.14 -4.24
C SER A 36 -15.37 -2.05 -5.32
N PHE A 37 -14.21 -1.43 -5.53
CA PHE A 37 -14.07 -0.35 -6.50
C PHE A 37 -13.88 -0.85 -7.94
N TYR A 38 -13.33 -2.04 -8.14
CA TYR A 38 -13.39 -2.72 -9.44
C TYR A 38 -14.84 -2.86 -9.93
N ILE A 39 -15.73 -3.40 -9.08
CA ILE A 39 -17.15 -3.55 -9.42
C ILE A 39 -17.81 -2.19 -9.67
N PHE A 40 -17.44 -1.16 -8.91
CA PHE A 40 -17.94 0.19 -9.12
C PHE A 40 -17.53 0.73 -10.49
N PHE A 41 -16.24 0.71 -10.83
CA PHE A 41 -15.75 1.22 -12.11
C PHE A 41 -16.33 0.43 -13.29
N ALA A 42 -16.42 -0.90 -13.17
CA ALA A 42 -17.00 -1.76 -14.21
C ALA A 42 -18.49 -1.51 -14.47
N LYS A 43 -19.21 -0.90 -13.52
CA LYS A 43 -20.62 -0.49 -13.68
C LYS A 43 -20.77 0.92 -14.22
N VAL A 44 -19.85 1.82 -13.87
CA VAL A 44 -19.91 3.24 -14.24
C VAL A 44 -19.34 3.47 -15.64
N LEU A 45 -18.26 2.77 -15.98
CA LEU A 45 -17.55 2.88 -17.25
C LEU A 45 -17.96 1.76 -18.20
N GLU A 46 -17.98 2.09 -19.49
CA GLU A 46 -18.12 1.11 -20.56
C GLU A 46 -16.73 0.59 -20.94
N ARG A 47 -16.54 -0.73 -20.87
CA ARG A 47 -15.27 -1.39 -21.20
C ARG A 47 -14.84 -1.14 -22.64
N GLY A 48 -13.56 -0.80 -22.82
CA GLY A 48 -12.95 -0.64 -24.14
C GLY A 48 -13.40 0.62 -24.90
N ARG A 49 -14.07 1.56 -24.21
CA ARG A 49 -14.49 2.84 -24.80
C ARG A 49 -13.62 3.98 -24.32
N ASP A 50 -13.26 4.87 -25.23
CA ASP A 50 -12.55 6.10 -24.89
C ASP A 50 -13.44 7.08 -24.11
N VAL A 51 -12.81 7.91 -23.27
CA VAL A 51 -13.44 8.96 -22.47
C VAL A 51 -14.43 9.84 -23.26
N LYS A 52 -14.12 10.19 -24.52
CA LYS A 52 -14.97 11.05 -25.36
C LYS A 52 -16.25 10.38 -25.85
N SER A 53 -16.24 9.04 -25.92
CA SER A 53 -17.36 8.25 -26.43
C SER A 53 -18.34 7.82 -25.33
N GLN A 54 -18.02 8.09 -24.07
CA GLN A 54 -18.82 7.75 -22.90
C GLN A 54 -19.60 8.97 -22.36
N LYS A 55 -20.62 8.70 -21.53
CA LYS A 55 -21.34 9.74 -20.80
C LYS A 55 -20.37 10.50 -19.90
N GLN A 56 -20.25 11.80 -20.12
CA GLN A 56 -19.26 12.64 -19.43
C GLN A 56 -19.49 12.67 -17.90
N ASP A 57 -20.74 12.58 -17.45
CA ASP A 57 -21.08 12.51 -16.02
C ASP A 57 -20.50 11.24 -15.36
N ASN A 58 -20.60 10.09 -16.03
CA ASN A 58 -20.04 8.83 -15.53
C ASN A 58 -18.52 8.87 -15.46
N VAL A 59 -17.86 9.42 -16.48
CA VAL A 59 -16.40 9.57 -16.49
C VAL A 59 -15.95 10.53 -15.40
N THR A 60 -16.69 11.62 -15.17
CA THR A 60 -16.42 12.57 -14.08
C THR A 60 -16.45 11.85 -12.73
N ILE A 61 -17.53 11.12 -12.46
CA ILE A 61 -17.69 10.35 -11.22
C ILE A 61 -16.55 9.33 -11.07
N ALA A 62 -16.21 8.58 -12.13
CA ALA A 62 -15.14 7.60 -12.08
C ALA A 62 -13.77 8.26 -11.80
N ALA A 63 -13.47 9.39 -12.44
CA ALA A 63 -12.22 10.12 -12.23
C ALA A 63 -12.10 10.69 -10.81
N GLU A 64 -13.17 11.30 -10.28
CA GLU A 64 -13.19 11.82 -8.90
C GLU A 64 -13.03 10.71 -7.86
N VAL A 65 -13.73 9.59 -8.06
CA VAL A 65 -13.60 8.42 -7.17
C VAL A 65 -12.20 7.84 -7.24
N LEU A 66 -11.61 7.72 -8.44
CA LEU A 66 -10.23 7.23 -8.61
C LEU A 66 -9.22 8.16 -7.93
N GLU A 67 -9.33 9.47 -8.12
CA GLU A 67 -8.45 10.46 -7.47
C GLU A 67 -8.51 10.31 -5.95
N CYS A 68 -9.73 10.22 -5.40
CA CYS A 68 -9.92 10.10 -3.97
C CYS A 68 -9.42 8.76 -3.42
N LEU A 69 -9.62 7.68 -4.17
CA LEU A 69 -9.21 6.35 -3.78
C LEU A 69 -7.68 6.21 -3.78
N LEU A 70 -7.01 6.72 -4.81
CA LEU A 70 -5.55 6.78 -4.87
C LEU A 70 -4.98 7.56 -3.69
N LYS A 71 -5.56 8.72 -3.37
CA LYS A 71 -5.17 9.50 -2.19
C LYS A 71 -5.39 8.72 -0.89
N LEU A 72 -6.54 8.07 -0.73
CA LEU A 72 -6.85 7.29 0.47
C LEU A 72 -5.80 6.20 0.72
N VAL A 73 -5.55 5.35 -0.29
CA VAL A 73 -4.63 4.21 -0.14
C VAL A 73 -3.18 4.67 -0.03
N LEU A 74 -2.80 5.77 -0.68
CA LEU A 74 -1.48 6.37 -0.52
C LEU A 74 -1.26 6.86 0.91
N VAL A 75 -2.22 7.59 1.49
CA VAL A 75 -2.12 8.09 2.87
C VAL A 75 -2.02 6.92 3.86
N ILE A 76 -2.86 5.90 3.72
CA ILE A 76 -2.81 4.69 4.55
C ILE A 76 -1.44 4.01 4.39
N GLY A 77 -0.98 3.81 3.15
CA GLY A 77 0.31 3.17 2.87
C GLY A 77 1.49 3.96 3.43
N LEU A 78 1.48 5.30 3.38
CA LEU A 78 2.53 6.16 3.92
C LEU A 78 2.57 6.11 5.45
N ILE A 79 1.40 6.11 6.11
CA ILE A 79 1.32 5.91 7.57
C ILE A 79 1.94 4.57 7.93
N ILE A 80 1.57 3.49 7.23
CA ILE A 80 2.13 2.16 7.51
C ILE A 80 3.64 2.11 7.25
N ALA A 81 4.13 2.73 6.19
CA ALA A 81 5.57 2.78 5.90
C ALA A 81 6.35 3.50 7.02
N VAL A 82 5.85 4.63 7.52
CA VAL A 82 6.49 5.43 8.58
C VAL A 82 6.44 4.72 9.94
N PHE A 83 5.25 4.34 10.39
CA PHE A 83 5.07 3.74 11.70
C PHE A 83 5.50 2.27 11.73
N GLY A 84 5.25 1.51 10.66
CA GLY A 84 5.72 0.13 10.55
C GLY A 84 7.25 0.02 10.69
N GLY A 85 7.99 1.02 10.20
CA GLY A 85 9.43 1.15 10.40
C GLY A 85 9.86 1.12 11.88
N ALA A 86 9.41 2.13 12.64
CA ALA A 86 9.83 2.35 14.02
C ALA A 86 9.23 1.33 15.03
N TYR A 87 8.10 0.70 14.69
CA TYR A 87 7.40 -0.23 15.58
C TYR A 87 7.62 -1.70 15.22
N SER A 88 8.42 -2.00 14.19
CA SER A 88 8.66 -3.38 13.72
C SER A 88 9.22 -4.30 14.81
N HIS A 89 10.20 -3.84 15.58
CA HIS A 89 10.81 -4.64 16.65
C HIS A 89 9.78 -4.93 17.75
N LEU A 90 9.10 -3.89 18.24
CA LEU A 90 8.07 -4.03 19.28
C LEU A 90 6.93 -4.95 18.83
N ALA A 91 6.44 -4.79 17.59
CA ALA A 91 5.34 -5.60 17.06
C ALA A 91 5.71 -7.10 17.01
N LEU A 92 6.92 -7.41 16.55
CA LEU A 92 7.38 -8.81 16.50
C LEU A 92 7.69 -9.39 17.87
N ASP A 93 8.21 -8.57 18.79
CA ASP A 93 8.46 -9.02 20.17
C ASP A 93 7.17 -9.34 20.91
N ILE A 94 6.11 -8.55 20.70
CA ILE A 94 4.78 -8.85 21.24
C ILE A 94 4.18 -10.10 20.59
N TYR A 95 4.37 -10.28 19.28
CA TYR A 95 3.74 -11.38 18.54
C TYR A 95 4.41 -12.73 18.75
N GLY A 96 5.75 -12.79 18.69
CA GLY A 96 6.52 -14.04 18.72
C GLY A 96 7.76 -13.98 19.61
N GLY A 97 7.92 -12.95 20.44
CA GLY A 97 9.03 -12.80 21.37
C GLY A 97 10.39 -12.67 20.69
N SER A 98 11.44 -12.98 21.45
CA SER A 98 12.84 -12.90 21.02
C SER A 98 13.14 -13.71 19.75
N LEU A 99 12.40 -14.80 19.50
CA LEU A 99 12.54 -15.62 18.29
C LEU A 99 12.38 -14.79 17.01
N LEU A 100 11.47 -13.81 17.01
CA LEU A 100 11.23 -12.94 15.87
C LEU A 100 11.90 -11.57 15.99
N SER A 101 12.11 -11.06 17.22
CA SER A 101 12.64 -9.71 17.46
C SER A 101 14.17 -9.62 17.47
N SER A 102 14.90 -10.66 17.90
CA SER A 102 16.38 -10.62 18.01
C SER A 102 17.13 -10.90 16.71
N GLY A 103 16.43 -11.31 15.65
CA GLY A 103 17.00 -11.72 14.37
C GLY A 103 16.75 -10.75 13.23
N ALA A 104 16.64 -11.28 12.01
CA ALA A 104 16.33 -10.47 10.82
C ALA A 104 14.87 -9.98 10.75
N GLY A 105 14.00 -10.45 11.66
CA GLY A 105 12.57 -10.18 11.64
C GLY A 105 12.21 -8.69 11.59
N PRO A 106 12.73 -7.83 12.50
CA PRO A 106 12.39 -6.41 12.50
C PRO A 106 12.77 -5.76 11.18
N THR A 107 13.98 -6.02 10.68
CA THR A 107 14.44 -5.45 9.41
C THR A 107 13.57 -5.91 8.23
N LEU A 108 13.17 -7.19 8.19
CA LEU A 108 12.25 -7.70 7.17
C LEU A 108 10.89 -6.99 7.23
N LEU A 109 10.32 -6.80 8.43
CA LEU A 109 9.04 -6.12 8.61
C LEU A 109 9.13 -4.63 8.27
N ARG A 110 10.27 -3.97 8.51
CA ARG A 110 10.53 -2.59 8.07
C ARG A 110 10.49 -2.47 6.55
N TYR A 111 11.20 -3.33 5.83
CA TYR A 111 11.15 -3.36 4.37
C TYR A 111 9.76 -3.71 3.85
N TYR A 112 9.06 -4.63 4.52
CA TYR A 112 7.69 -4.98 4.16
C TYR A 112 6.74 -3.80 4.36
N SER A 113 6.92 -3.00 5.42
CA SER A 113 6.11 -1.81 5.68
C SER A 113 6.22 -0.79 4.54
N CYS A 114 7.41 -0.63 3.96
CA CYS A 114 7.58 0.16 2.74
C CYS A 114 6.93 -0.49 1.52
N TYR A 115 7.01 -1.83 1.40
CA TYR A 115 6.38 -2.58 0.31
C TYR A 115 4.85 -2.48 0.33
N VAL A 116 4.23 -2.38 1.51
CA VAL A 116 2.78 -2.18 1.66
C VAL A 116 2.29 -0.93 0.93
N LEU A 117 3.08 0.14 0.88
CA LEU A 117 2.75 1.34 0.09
C LEU A 117 2.60 1.02 -1.41
N LEU A 118 3.50 0.20 -1.96
CA LEU A 118 3.43 -0.23 -3.35
C LEU A 118 2.21 -1.10 -3.61
N LEU A 119 1.91 -2.04 -2.70
CA LEU A 119 0.69 -2.87 -2.80
C LEU A 119 -0.58 -2.01 -2.82
N ALA A 120 -0.64 -0.98 -1.97
CA ALA A 120 -1.77 -0.07 -1.86
C ALA A 120 -2.07 0.63 -3.19
N VAL A 121 -1.03 1.23 -3.79
CA VAL A 121 -1.13 1.96 -5.06
C VAL A 121 -1.39 1.01 -6.22
N ASN A 122 -0.71 -0.14 -6.24
CA ASN A 122 -0.86 -1.14 -7.29
C ASN A 122 -2.31 -1.65 -7.38
N GLY A 123 -2.90 -2.09 -6.27
CA GLY A 123 -4.27 -2.62 -6.26
C GLY A 123 -5.29 -1.63 -6.83
N VAL A 124 -5.28 -0.38 -6.38
CA VAL A 124 -6.22 0.65 -6.88
C VAL A 124 -6.00 1.01 -8.35
N THR A 125 -4.74 1.14 -8.78
CA THR A 125 -4.45 1.47 -10.19
C THR A 125 -4.84 0.33 -11.12
N GLU A 126 -4.51 -0.91 -10.77
CA GLU A 126 -4.87 -2.08 -11.58
C GLU A 126 -6.37 -2.33 -11.60
N CYS A 127 -7.07 -2.21 -10.47
CA CYS A 127 -8.52 -2.46 -10.44
C CYS A 127 -9.27 -1.49 -11.37
N PHE A 128 -8.85 -0.23 -11.46
CA PHE A 128 -9.40 0.72 -12.41
C PHE A 128 -9.07 0.32 -13.86
N VAL A 129 -7.80 0.00 -14.12
CA VAL A 129 -7.33 -0.39 -15.46
C VAL A 129 -8.10 -1.61 -15.97
N PHE A 130 -8.24 -2.66 -15.16
CA PHE A 130 -9.02 -3.85 -15.49
C PHE A 130 -10.51 -3.58 -15.68
N ALA A 131 -11.06 -2.58 -14.98
CA ALA A 131 -12.46 -2.19 -15.17
C ALA A 131 -12.66 -1.43 -16.49
N ALA A 132 -11.68 -0.65 -16.94
CA ALA A 132 -11.77 0.19 -18.13
C ALA A 132 -11.36 -0.51 -19.44
N MET A 133 -10.38 -1.42 -19.39
CA MET A 133 -9.85 -2.10 -20.57
C MET A 133 -10.88 -2.96 -21.32
N SER A 134 -10.74 -3.02 -22.65
CA SER A 134 -11.40 -4.01 -23.50
C SER A 134 -10.81 -5.42 -23.28
N GLN A 135 -11.53 -6.45 -23.72
CA GLN A 135 -11.04 -7.83 -23.62
C GLN A 135 -9.67 -8.01 -24.31
N ALA A 136 -9.47 -7.41 -25.50
CA ALA A 136 -8.22 -7.51 -26.24
C ALA A 136 -7.04 -6.81 -25.52
N GLU A 137 -7.30 -5.72 -24.81
CA GLU A 137 -6.30 -5.06 -23.96
C GLU A 137 -5.97 -5.89 -22.72
N VAL A 138 -6.98 -6.52 -22.09
CA VAL A 138 -6.79 -7.44 -20.97
C VAL A 138 -5.93 -8.63 -21.38
N ASP A 139 -6.16 -9.21 -22.56
CA ASP A 139 -5.37 -10.34 -23.05
C ASP A 139 -3.90 -9.96 -23.30
N LYS A 140 -3.66 -8.77 -23.88
CA LYS A 140 -2.31 -8.21 -24.02
C LYS A 140 -1.68 -7.94 -22.65
N TYR A 141 -2.44 -7.41 -21.71
CA TYR A 141 -1.97 -7.13 -20.35
C TYR A 141 -1.61 -8.42 -19.61
N ASN A 142 -2.38 -9.49 -19.77
CA ASN A 142 -2.07 -10.80 -19.20
C ASN A 142 -0.74 -11.36 -19.74
N LEU A 143 -0.43 -11.12 -21.02
CA LEU A 143 0.88 -11.48 -21.59
C LEU A 143 2.01 -10.64 -20.97
N VAL A 144 1.80 -9.34 -20.75
CA VAL A 144 2.76 -8.48 -20.05
C VAL A 144 2.96 -8.95 -18.60
N MET A 145 1.88 -9.30 -17.88
CA MET A 145 1.96 -9.84 -16.53
C MET A 145 2.72 -11.17 -16.47
N LEU A 146 2.56 -12.03 -17.48
CA LEU A 146 3.34 -13.26 -17.60
C LEU A 146 4.83 -12.94 -17.75
N ALA A 147 5.19 -12.00 -18.63
CA ALA A 147 6.57 -11.56 -18.81
C ALA A 147 7.15 -10.94 -17.53
N LEU A 148 6.38 -10.11 -16.82
CA LEU A 148 6.76 -9.55 -15.51
C LEU A 148 6.96 -10.64 -14.46
N SER A 149 6.11 -11.69 -14.46
CA SER A 149 6.24 -12.82 -13.53
C SER A 149 7.53 -13.62 -13.77
N VAL A 150 7.88 -13.87 -15.03
CA VAL A 150 9.15 -14.54 -15.39
C VAL A 150 10.34 -13.65 -15.02
N SER A 151 10.26 -12.35 -15.33
CA SER A 151 11.30 -11.38 -14.95
C SER A 151 11.48 -11.31 -13.43
N PHE A 152 10.38 -11.32 -12.67
CA PHE A 152 10.39 -11.36 -11.22
C PHE A 152 11.08 -12.61 -10.67
N LEU A 153 10.82 -13.80 -11.23
CA LEU A 153 11.49 -15.03 -10.79
C LEU A 153 13.01 -14.95 -11.02
N PHE A 154 13.42 -14.47 -12.19
CA PHE A 154 14.83 -14.29 -12.53
C PHE A 154 15.51 -13.24 -11.62
N LEU A 155 14.86 -12.10 -11.44
CA LEU A 155 15.35 -11.01 -10.60
C LEU A 155 15.43 -11.43 -9.14
N SER A 156 14.41 -12.15 -8.64
CA SER A 156 14.41 -12.72 -7.29
C SER A 156 15.59 -13.66 -7.09
N TYR A 157 15.90 -14.52 -8.07
CA TYR A 157 17.07 -15.40 -8.00
C TYR A 157 18.38 -14.60 -7.90
N ILE A 158 18.61 -13.66 -8.81
CA ILE A 158 19.84 -12.85 -8.82
C ILE A 158 19.97 -12.01 -7.55
N LEU A 159 18.94 -11.24 -7.19
CA LEU A 159 19.02 -10.36 -6.03
C LEU A 159 19.14 -11.15 -4.73
N THR A 160 18.50 -12.32 -4.63
CA THR A 160 18.66 -13.18 -3.43
C THR A 160 20.06 -13.76 -3.35
N TRP A 161 20.70 -14.07 -4.48
CA TRP A 161 22.10 -14.50 -4.50
C TRP A 161 23.05 -13.37 -4.06
N TRP A 162 22.79 -12.11 -4.42
CA TRP A 162 23.63 -10.96 -4.06
C TRP A 162 23.41 -10.44 -2.64
N VAL A 163 22.14 -10.29 -2.22
CA VAL A 163 21.75 -9.53 -1.01
C VAL A 163 21.00 -10.43 0.00
N GLY A 164 20.97 -11.75 -0.25
CA GLY A 164 20.26 -12.70 0.59
C GLY A 164 18.75 -12.43 0.63
N ARG A 165 18.13 -12.66 1.79
CA ARG A 165 16.68 -12.51 2.02
C ARG A 165 16.11 -11.13 1.66
N PHE A 166 16.91 -10.06 1.75
CA PHE A 166 16.47 -8.72 1.37
C PHE A 166 16.31 -8.56 -0.14
N GLY A 167 17.09 -9.32 -0.92
CA GLY A 167 17.00 -9.35 -2.38
C GLY A 167 15.64 -9.79 -2.87
N PHE A 168 14.98 -10.73 -2.17
CA PHE A 168 13.65 -11.17 -2.51
C PHE A 168 12.58 -10.08 -2.28
N ILE A 169 12.66 -9.32 -1.18
CA ILE A 169 11.75 -8.19 -0.95
C ILE A 169 11.98 -7.10 -2.00
N LEU A 170 13.25 -6.79 -2.31
CA LEU A 170 13.59 -5.80 -3.33
C LEU A 170 13.09 -6.21 -4.72
N ALA A 171 13.21 -7.48 -5.09
CA ALA A 171 12.66 -8.00 -6.35
C ALA A 171 11.12 -7.83 -6.41
N ASN A 172 10.41 -8.06 -5.29
CA ASN A 172 8.98 -7.80 -5.21
C ASN A 172 8.66 -6.30 -5.36
N CYS A 173 9.43 -5.42 -4.72
CA CYS A 173 9.27 -3.98 -4.86
C CYS A 173 9.46 -3.53 -6.32
N LEU A 174 10.47 -4.05 -7.02
CA LEU A 174 10.72 -3.75 -8.43
C LEU A 174 9.59 -4.26 -9.32
N ASN A 175 9.11 -5.48 -9.09
CA ASN A 175 7.97 -6.04 -9.81
C ASN A 175 6.70 -5.19 -9.62
N MET A 176 6.38 -4.80 -8.39
CA MET A 176 5.24 -3.91 -8.11
C MET A 176 5.44 -2.52 -8.71
N GLY A 177 6.66 -1.99 -8.70
CA GLY A 177 6.99 -0.72 -9.34
C GLY A 177 6.72 -0.72 -10.85
N LEU A 178 7.12 -1.77 -11.56
CA LEU A 178 6.83 -1.94 -12.99
C LEU A 178 5.33 -2.05 -13.27
N ARG A 179 4.60 -2.81 -12.43
CA ARG A 179 3.15 -2.94 -12.54
C ARG A 179 2.44 -1.60 -12.33
N ILE A 180 2.80 -0.87 -11.29
CA ILE A 180 2.30 0.50 -11.03
C ILE A 180 2.61 1.38 -12.24
N PHE A 181 3.85 1.39 -12.73
CA PHE A 181 4.23 2.22 -13.87
C PHE A 181 3.37 1.95 -15.10
N HIS A 182 3.16 0.67 -15.45
CA HIS A 182 2.28 0.29 -16.56
C HIS A 182 0.84 0.78 -16.36
N SER A 183 0.27 0.58 -15.17
CA SER A 183 -1.09 1.04 -14.84
C SER A 183 -1.20 2.56 -14.89
N LEU A 184 -0.19 3.29 -14.42
CA LEU A 184 -0.15 4.75 -14.49
C LEU A 184 -0.07 5.26 -15.93
N LEU A 185 0.72 4.61 -16.79
CA LEU A 185 0.78 4.94 -18.22
C LEU A 185 -0.59 4.76 -18.88
N TYR A 186 -1.29 3.66 -18.57
CA TYR A 186 -2.64 3.42 -19.09
C TYR A 186 -3.61 4.50 -18.63
N ILE A 187 -3.67 4.79 -17.32
CA ILE A 187 -4.56 5.82 -16.75
C ILE A 187 -4.24 7.19 -17.37
N HIS A 188 -2.96 7.53 -17.50
CA HIS A 188 -2.54 8.77 -18.13
C HIS A 188 -3.04 8.86 -19.57
N HIS A 189 -2.83 7.82 -20.39
CA HIS A 189 -3.28 7.77 -21.78
C HIS A 189 -4.81 7.85 -21.88
N TYR A 190 -5.53 7.14 -21.01
CA TYR A 190 -6.99 7.13 -20.96
C TYR A 190 -7.56 8.53 -20.72
N PHE A 191 -6.94 9.33 -19.83
CA PHE A 191 -7.39 10.68 -19.50
C PHE A 191 -6.65 11.82 -20.25
N GLN A 192 -5.66 11.54 -21.11
CA GLN A 192 -4.76 12.56 -21.68
C GLN A 192 -5.48 13.67 -22.48
N PHE A 193 -6.57 13.31 -23.17
CA PHE A 193 -7.37 14.24 -23.98
C PHE A 193 -8.63 14.72 -23.26
N SER A 194 -8.65 14.58 -21.93
CA SER A 194 -9.75 14.98 -21.07
C SER A 194 -9.29 16.04 -20.07
N GLN A 195 -10.27 16.69 -19.43
CA GLN A 195 -10.03 17.70 -18.41
C GLN A 195 -9.64 17.10 -17.04
N TRP A 196 -9.86 15.80 -16.83
CA TRP A 196 -9.64 15.15 -15.53
C TRP A 196 -8.21 14.64 -15.37
N LYS A 197 -7.67 14.73 -14.15
CA LYS A 197 -6.30 14.29 -13.81
C LYS A 197 -6.30 13.49 -12.51
N PRO A 198 -6.89 12.28 -12.48
CA PRO A 198 -7.06 11.50 -11.26
C PRO A 198 -5.73 11.10 -10.60
N LEU A 199 -4.63 11.03 -11.36
CA LEU A 199 -3.30 10.77 -10.83
C LEU A 199 -2.80 11.85 -9.84
N ARG A 200 -3.46 13.02 -9.76
CA ARG A 200 -3.21 14.00 -8.69
C ARG A 200 -3.47 13.43 -7.29
N GLY A 201 -4.28 12.37 -7.17
CA GLY A 201 -4.47 11.66 -5.92
C GLY A 201 -3.18 11.07 -5.34
N LEU A 202 -2.18 10.80 -6.19
CA LEU A 202 -0.86 10.30 -5.77
C LEU A 202 0.07 11.38 -5.23
N LEU A 203 -0.34 12.65 -5.27
CA LEU A 203 0.43 13.78 -4.74
C LEU A 203 -0.14 14.17 -3.36
N PRO A 204 0.51 13.76 -2.25
CA PRO A 204 0.10 14.17 -0.92
C PRO A 204 0.42 15.65 -0.70
N SER A 205 -0.34 16.30 0.19
CA SER A 205 -0.07 17.69 0.56
C SER A 205 1.30 17.86 1.24
N PRO A 206 2.04 18.96 0.99
CA PRO A 206 3.34 19.18 1.62
C PRO A 206 3.29 19.19 3.15
N LEU A 207 2.19 19.68 3.74
CA LEU A 207 2.00 19.66 5.18
C LEU A 207 1.84 18.23 5.74
N LEU A 208 1.16 17.34 5.00
CA LEU A 208 1.08 15.92 5.38
C LEU A 208 2.45 15.24 5.29
N LEU A 209 3.21 15.51 4.24
CA LEU A 209 4.58 15.00 4.11
C LEU A 209 5.48 15.49 5.25
N LEU A 210 5.35 16.78 5.63
CA LEU A 210 6.07 17.34 6.77
C LEU A 210 5.66 16.65 8.08
N ALA A 211 4.36 16.47 8.33
CA ALA A 211 3.86 15.79 9.52
C ALA A 211 4.35 14.33 9.61
N LEU A 212 4.37 13.61 8.48
CA LEU A 212 4.91 12.25 8.37
C LEU A 212 6.42 12.22 8.60
N ALA A 213 7.17 13.15 8.03
CA ALA A 213 8.63 13.24 8.21
C ALA A 213 9.00 13.53 9.67
N VAL A 214 8.33 14.50 10.30
CA VAL A 214 8.51 14.82 11.73
C VAL A 214 8.14 13.60 12.59
N SER A 215 7.02 12.95 12.29
CA SER A 215 6.60 11.74 13.01
C SER A 215 7.62 10.61 12.85
N ALA A 216 8.17 10.41 11.66
CA ALA A 216 9.22 9.42 11.40
C ALA A 216 10.47 9.69 12.23
N SER A 217 10.93 10.95 12.28
CA SER A 217 12.08 11.34 13.12
C SER A 217 11.81 11.11 14.60
N ILE A 218 10.65 11.52 15.11
CA ILE A 218 10.29 11.33 16.52
C ILE A 218 10.18 9.85 16.87
N THR A 219 9.53 9.03 16.03
CA THR A 219 9.32 7.61 16.34
C THR A 219 10.60 6.79 16.24
N THR A 220 11.50 7.12 15.31
CA THR A 220 12.83 6.48 15.23
C THR A 220 13.74 6.83 16.41
N VAL A 221 13.73 8.09 16.87
CA VAL A 221 14.42 8.47 18.11
C VAL A 221 13.77 7.80 19.32
N SER A 222 12.44 7.71 19.34
CA SER A 222 11.71 7.03 20.40
C SER A 222 12.04 5.53 20.46
N GLU A 223 12.19 4.88 19.31
CA GLU A 223 12.62 3.49 19.21
C GLU A 223 14.04 3.32 19.79
N SER A 224 15.00 4.17 19.40
CA SER A 224 16.38 4.04 19.89
C SER A 224 16.57 4.33 21.38
N VAL A 225 15.72 5.18 21.97
CA VAL A 225 15.82 5.59 23.38
C VAL A 225 14.98 4.68 24.30
N PHE A 226 13.78 4.29 23.88
CA PHE A 226 12.81 3.64 24.76
C PHE A 226 12.57 2.15 24.44
N CYS A 227 12.94 1.65 23.25
CA CYS A 227 12.78 0.24 22.88
C CYS A 227 14.13 -0.51 22.97
N CYS A 228 14.21 -1.77 23.41
CA CYS A 228 13.15 -2.60 24.01
C CYS A 228 13.63 -3.45 25.22
N ASP A 229 14.81 -3.17 25.77
CA ASP A 229 15.41 -3.94 26.87
C ASP A 229 15.13 -3.34 28.26
N ASN A 230 14.66 -2.09 28.31
CA ASN A 230 14.46 -1.33 29.56
C ASN A 230 13.10 -1.59 30.25
N GLY A 231 12.49 -2.76 29.99
CA GLY A 231 11.23 -3.20 30.61
C GLY A 231 9.93 -2.64 29.98
N TRP A 232 8.78 -3.09 30.50
CA TRP A 232 7.46 -2.77 29.96
C TRP A 232 7.08 -1.29 30.04
N LEU A 233 7.56 -0.56 31.04
CA LEU A 233 7.29 0.88 31.19
C LEU A 233 7.80 1.68 29.99
N MET A 234 9.05 1.44 29.55
CA MET A 234 9.61 2.15 28.41
C MET A 234 8.93 1.76 27.10
N ARG A 235 8.49 0.51 26.96
CA ARG A 235 7.66 0.05 25.83
C ARG A 235 6.33 0.81 25.76
N LEU A 236 5.67 1.03 26.90
CA LEU A 236 4.44 1.82 26.98
C LEU A 236 4.68 3.30 26.64
N VAL A 237 5.80 3.88 27.07
CA VAL A 237 6.20 5.24 26.67
C VAL A 237 6.39 5.33 25.16
N HIS A 238 7.09 4.36 24.54
CA HIS A 238 7.25 4.30 23.09
C HIS A 238 5.90 4.23 22.37
N ILE A 239 4.98 3.36 22.81
CA ILE A 239 3.61 3.28 22.28
C ILE A 239 2.88 4.63 22.42
N GLY A 240 3.02 5.31 23.57
CA GLY A 240 2.42 6.62 23.81
C GLY A 240 2.92 7.69 22.85
N VAL A 241 4.22 7.73 22.57
CA VAL A 241 4.82 8.64 21.57
C VAL A 241 4.26 8.36 20.18
N GLY A 242 4.13 7.08 19.82
CA GLY A 242 3.52 6.65 18.56
C GLY A 242 2.08 7.09 18.41
N ALA A 243 1.27 6.88 19.45
CA ALA A 243 -0.12 7.30 19.47
C ALA A 243 -0.25 8.82 19.32
N ALA A 244 0.57 9.61 20.00
CA ALA A 244 0.58 11.06 19.87
C ALA A 244 0.96 11.52 18.45
N CYS A 245 2.01 10.94 17.86
CA CYS A 245 2.43 11.24 16.49
C CYS A 245 1.35 10.84 15.47
N LEU A 246 0.74 9.67 15.64
CA LEU A 246 -0.33 9.19 14.77
C LEU A 246 -1.54 10.12 14.82
N LEU A 247 -1.96 10.56 16.02
CA LEU A 247 -3.02 11.56 16.18
C LEU A 247 -2.67 12.88 15.49
N GLY A 248 -1.42 13.33 15.59
CA GLY A 248 -0.93 14.51 14.86
C GLY A 248 -1.04 14.35 13.34
N VAL A 249 -0.61 13.22 12.79
CA VAL A 249 -0.74 12.90 11.36
C VAL A 249 -2.20 12.83 10.93
N LEU A 250 -3.06 12.14 11.69
CA LEU A 250 -4.49 12.06 11.39
C LEU A 250 -5.14 13.44 11.40
N THR A 251 -4.76 14.29 12.35
CA THR A 251 -5.22 15.68 12.41
C THR A 251 -4.76 16.45 11.17
N ALA A 252 -3.50 16.31 10.76
CA ALA A 252 -3.00 16.91 9.53
C ALA A 252 -3.79 16.45 8.30
N VAL A 253 -4.08 15.14 8.17
CA VAL A 253 -4.93 14.59 7.10
C VAL A 253 -6.32 15.23 7.10
N LEU A 254 -6.94 15.38 8.28
CA LEU A 254 -8.28 15.99 8.37
C LEU A 254 -8.29 17.46 7.92
N PHE A 255 -7.23 18.21 8.18
CA PHE A 255 -7.13 19.62 7.79
C PHE A 255 -6.69 19.83 6.34
N THR A 256 -5.78 19.01 5.80
CA THR A 256 -5.23 19.20 4.45
C THR A 256 -6.04 18.49 3.37
N GLU A 257 -6.63 17.33 3.70
CA GLU A 257 -7.29 16.46 2.74
C GLU A 257 -8.82 16.56 2.82
N THR A 258 -9.35 17.79 2.79
CA THR A 258 -10.80 18.06 2.88
C THR A 258 -11.65 17.29 1.87
N ARG A 259 -11.14 17.09 0.65
CA ARG A 259 -11.78 16.24 -0.38
C ARG A 259 -11.89 14.78 0.03
N LEU A 260 -10.82 14.22 0.63
CA LEU A 260 -10.79 12.85 1.13
C LEU A 260 -11.80 12.69 2.28
N VAL A 261 -11.81 13.64 3.21
CA VAL A 261 -12.75 13.67 4.34
C VAL A 261 -14.19 13.72 3.85
N GLN A 262 -14.47 14.56 2.85
CA GLN A 262 -15.81 14.66 2.26
C GLN A 262 -16.22 13.36 1.58
N PHE A 263 -15.33 12.71 0.83
CA PHE A 263 -15.59 11.41 0.21
C PHE A 263 -15.87 10.31 1.25
N MET A 264 -15.08 10.22 2.31
CA MET A 264 -15.33 9.26 3.39
C MET A 264 -16.70 9.52 4.05
N ARG A 265 -17.05 10.79 4.25
CA ARG A 265 -18.33 11.20 4.86
C ARG A 265 -19.54 10.91 3.97
N THR A 266 -19.42 11.05 2.65
CA THR A 266 -20.54 10.86 1.73
C THR A 266 -20.70 9.42 1.23
N GLN A 267 -19.62 8.66 1.09
CA GLN A 267 -19.66 7.32 0.48
C GLN A 267 -19.60 6.18 1.51
N LEU A 268 -18.83 6.32 2.60
CA LEU A 268 -18.65 5.25 3.60
C LEU A 268 -19.65 5.33 4.76
N LEU A 269 -19.86 6.53 5.31
CA LEU A 269 -20.71 6.76 6.49
C LEU A 269 -22.22 6.44 6.29
N PRO A 270 -22.86 6.75 5.15
CA PRO A 270 -24.28 6.43 4.96
C PRO A 270 -24.55 4.93 4.82
N ARG A 271 -23.60 4.15 4.26
CA ARG A 271 -23.71 2.69 4.16
C ARG A 271 -23.61 2.02 5.53
N TYR A 272 -22.78 2.54 6.43
CA TYR A 272 -22.67 2.04 7.80
C TYR A 272 -23.97 2.30 8.60
N ARG A 273 -24.57 3.50 8.43
CA ARG A 273 -25.83 3.85 9.10
C ARG A 273 -27.03 3.03 8.59
N LYS A 274 -27.10 2.72 7.28
CA LYS A 274 -28.16 1.84 6.73
C LYS A 274 -28.02 0.37 7.14
N LYS A 275 -26.81 -0.12 7.41
CA LYS A 275 -26.56 -1.52 7.82
C LYS A 275 -26.89 -1.79 9.30
N HIS A 276 -27.01 -0.75 10.12
CA HIS A 276 -27.37 -0.84 11.55
C HIS A 276 -28.82 -0.43 11.86
N LEU A 277 -29.61 -0.11 10.83
CA LEU A 277 -31.02 0.29 10.94
C LEU A 277 -31.98 -0.73 10.30
N ASN A 278 -31.45 -1.83 9.74
CA ASN A 278 -32.16 -3.01 9.24
C ASN A 278 -31.65 -4.24 9.98
#